data_AF-A0A352CBS5-F1
#
_entry.id   AF-A0A352CBS5-F1
#
_cell.length_a   1.000
_cell.length_b   1.000
_cell.length_c   1.000
_cell.angle_alpha   90.00
_cell.angle_beta   90.00
_cell.angle_gamma   90.00
#
_symmetry.space_group_name_H-M   'P 1'
#
loop_
_entity.id
_entity.type
_entity.pdbx_description
1 polymer ?
#
loop_
_entity_poly.entity_id
_entity_poly.type
_entity_poly.pdbx_seq_one_letter_code
_entity_poly.pdbx_strand_id
1 'polypeptide(L)'
;MADAADPFDAGAETLPQNLTGPAQEQLRQLVAKIERLEEEKAGIANDIKEIYAEAKSKGYDVKALRKVISLRRVDRRERAEQEAILDLYMAAIGEA
;
A
#
# COMPACT_ATOMS: atom_id res chain seq x y z
N MET A 1 4.35 -33.38 -33.79
CA MET A 1 4.37 -31.99 -33.29
C MET A 1 3.34 -31.93 -32.20
N ALA A 2 3.79 -31.78 -30.96
CA ALA A 2 2.89 -31.65 -29.81
C ALA A 2 2.13 -30.34 -29.93
N ASP A 3 0.81 -30.43 -29.87
CA ASP A 3 -0.11 -29.32 -29.74
C ASP A 3 0.17 -28.64 -28.39
N ALA A 4 0.75 -27.45 -28.44
CA ALA A 4 1.00 -26.65 -27.25
C ALA A 4 -0.32 -26.05 -26.82
N ALA A 5 -1.01 -26.72 -25.89
CA ALA A 5 -2.08 -26.11 -25.12
C ALA A 5 -1.54 -24.81 -24.49
N ASP A 6 -2.19 -23.70 -24.80
CA ASP A 6 -1.82 -22.36 -24.35
C ASP A 6 -1.93 -22.29 -22.81
N PRO A 7 -0.84 -22.00 -22.08
CA PRO A 7 -0.83 -22.01 -20.61
C PRO A 7 -1.66 -20.88 -19.98
N PHE A 8 -2.27 -20.00 -20.78
CA PHE A 8 -3.16 -18.94 -20.30
C PHE A 8 -4.66 -19.29 -20.33
N ASP A 9 -5.08 -20.44 -20.89
CA ASP A 9 -6.50 -20.84 -20.90
C ASP A 9 -6.91 -21.65 -19.64
N ALA A 10 -6.42 -21.21 -18.48
CA ALA A 10 -6.86 -21.78 -17.21
C ALA A 10 -8.23 -21.19 -16.82
N GLY A 11 -9.28 -21.73 -17.44
CA GLY A 11 -10.67 -21.62 -16.97
C GLY A 11 -11.19 -20.20 -16.88
N ALA A 12 -11.59 -19.63 -18.02
CA ALA A 12 -12.52 -18.50 -18.02
C ALA A 12 -13.87 -18.96 -17.45
N GLU A 13 -14.01 -18.97 -16.11
CA GLU A 13 -15.31 -19.01 -15.46
C GLU A 13 -16.10 -17.81 -16.00
N THR A 14 -17.02 -18.09 -16.91
CA THR A 14 -17.88 -17.07 -17.50
C THR A 14 -18.71 -16.46 -16.38
N LEU A 15 -18.32 -15.27 -15.94
CA LEU A 15 -19.11 -14.47 -15.02
C LEU A 15 -20.53 -14.38 -15.60
N PRO A 16 -21.58 -14.55 -14.78
CA PRO A 16 -22.95 -14.46 -15.27
C PRO A 16 -23.13 -13.13 -16.00
N GLN A 17 -23.47 -13.19 -17.29
CA GLN A 17 -23.61 -12.02 -18.16
C GLN A 17 -24.70 -11.06 -17.66
N ASN A 18 -25.56 -11.50 -16.73
CA ASN A 18 -26.59 -10.70 -16.11
C ASN A 18 -26.73 -11.05 -14.62
N LEU A 19 -26.70 -10.03 -13.74
CA LEU A 19 -26.86 -10.21 -12.30
C LEU A 19 -28.34 -10.39 -11.93
N THR A 20 -28.64 -11.36 -11.08
CA THR A 20 -30.00 -11.53 -10.52
C THR A 20 -30.36 -10.38 -9.57
N GLY A 21 -31.65 -10.10 -9.35
CA GLY A 21 -32.09 -9.02 -8.46
C GLY A 21 -31.43 -8.99 -7.07
N PRO A 22 -31.34 -10.13 -6.35
CA PRO A 22 -30.61 -10.21 -5.08
C PRO A 22 -29.11 -9.93 -5.21
N ALA A 23 -28.47 -10.40 -6.29
CA ALA A 23 -27.06 -10.15 -6.54
C ALA A 23 -26.78 -8.67 -6.86
N GLN A 24 -27.71 -7.99 -7.55
CA GLN A 24 -27.64 -6.55 -7.80
C GLN A 24 -27.74 -5.74 -6.49
N GLU A 25 -28.64 -6.15 -5.58
CA GLU A 25 -28.79 -5.50 -4.28
C GLU A 25 -27.55 -5.68 -3.40
N GLN A 26 -27.00 -6.89 -3.34
CA GLN A 26 -25.74 -7.14 -2.64
C GLN A 26 -24.59 -6.31 -3.21
N LEU A 27 -24.49 -6.18 -4.54
CA LEU A 27 -23.48 -5.36 -5.19
C LEU A 27 -23.63 -3.88 -4.81
N ARG A 28 -24.85 -3.33 -4.81
CA ARG A 28 -25.10 -1.94 -4.38
C ARG A 28 -24.65 -1.70 -2.94
N GLN A 29 -24.93 -2.65 -2.05
CA GLN A 29 -24.50 -2.54 -0.64
C GLN A 29 -22.98 -2.60 -0.48
N LEU A 30 -22.29 -3.43 -1.27
CA LEU A 30 -20.83 -3.49 -1.28
C LEU A 30 -20.23 -2.17 -1.79
N VAL A 31 -20.75 -1.65 -2.90
CA VAL A 31 -20.31 -0.38 -3.49
C VAL A 31 -20.49 0.76 -2.48
N ALA A 32 -21.68 0.91 -1.89
CA ALA A 32 -21.94 1.96 -0.91
C ALA A 32 -21.02 1.89 0.32
N LYS A 33 -20.70 0.68 0.80
CA LYS A 33 -19.73 0.48 1.89
C LYS A 33 -18.33 0.92 1.49
N ILE A 34 -17.89 0.58 0.27
CA ILE A 34 -16.56 0.96 -0.24
C ILE A 34 -16.47 2.47 -0.43
N GLU A 35 -17.47 3.11 -1.01
CA GLU A 35 -17.50 4.56 -1.22
C GLU A 35 -17.38 5.31 0.11
N ARG A 36 -18.11 4.88 1.13
CA ARG A 36 -17.98 5.46 2.47
C ARG A 36 -16.56 5.32 3.03
N LEU A 37 -15.94 4.14 2.88
CA LEU A 37 -14.57 3.91 3.35
C LEU A 37 -13.54 4.72 2.55
N GLU A 38 -13.75 4.93 1.25
CA GLU A 38 -12.87 5.79 0.44
C GLU A 38 -13.01 7.27 0.84
N GLU A 39 -14.20 7.73 1.20
CA GLU A 39 -14.41 9.08 1.75
C GLU A 39 -13.70 9.23 3.12
N GLU A 40 -13.89 8.27 4.04
CA GLU A 40 -13.20 8.25 5.34
C GLU A 40 -11.67 8.28 5.16
N LYS A 41 -11.15 7.46 4.24
CA LYS A 41 -9.73 7.39 3.88
C LYS A 41 -9.22 8.71 3.29
N ALA A 42 -10.02 9.38 2.46
CA ALA A 42 -9.68 10.68 1.90
C ALA A 42 -9.60 11.77 2.99
N GLY A 43 -10.53 11.75 3.96
CA GLY A 43 -10.50 12.60 5.14
C GLY A 43 -9.21 12.42 5.94
N ILE A 44 -8.90 11.17 6.33
CA ILE A 44 -7.67 10.83 7.06
C ILE A 44 -6.42 11.24 6.28
N ALA A 45 -6.41 11.05 4.96
CA ALA A 45 -5.29 11.45 4.12
C ALA A 45 -5.09 12.97 4.10
N ASN A 46 -6.16 13.76 4.18
CA ASN A 46 -6.10 15.21 4.27
C ASN A 46 -5.60 15.65 5.65
N ASP A 47 -6.11 15.07 6.74
CA ASP A 47 -5.63 15.35 8.10
C ASP A 47 -4.11 15.09 8.22
N ILE A 48 -3.62 13.98 7.66
CA ILE A 48 -2.18 13.66 7.62
C ILE A 48 -1.40 14.72 6.83
N LYS A 49 -1.93 15.23 5.71
CA LYS A 49 -1.27 16.30 4.95
C LYS A 49 -1.19 17.59 5.75
N GLU A 50 -2.25 17.95 6.48
CA GLU A 50 -2.28 19.14 7.33
C GLU A 50 -1.23 19.04 8.44
N ILE A 51 -1.09 17.89 9.10
CA ILE A 51 -0.04 17.66 10.11
C ILE A 51 1.36 17.84 9.51
N TYR A 52 1.61 17.30 8.30
CA TYR A 52 2.90 17.52 7.63
C TYR A 52 3.11 18.98 7.24
N ALA A 53 2.06 19.70 6.84
CA ALA A 53 2.14 21.12 6.52
C ALA A 53 2.45 21.95 7.78
N GLU A 54 1.81 21.64 8.90
CA GLU A 54 2.09 22.26 10.20
C GLU A 54 3.53 22.01 10.64
N ALA A 55 4.01 20.76 10.53
CA ALA A 55 5.40 20.41 10.83
C ALA A 55 6.38 21.20 9.95
N LYS A 56 6.07 21.37 8.66
CA LYS A 56 6.87 22.19 7.75
C LYS A 56 6.91 23.65 8.19
N SER A 57 5.77 24.24 8.54
CA SER A 57 5.67 25.62 9.02
C SER A 57 6.43 25.84 10.33
N LYS A 58 6.55 24.81 11.16
CA LYS A 58 7.38 24.79 12.38
C LYS A 58 8.88 24.57 12.12
N GLY A 59 9.29 24.35 10.88
CA GLY A 59 10.69 24.18 10.48
C GLY A 59 11.20 22.73 10.47
N TYR A 60 10.33 21.73 10.61
CA TYR A 60 10.74 20.32 10.52
C TYR A 60 10.91 19.86 9.06
N ASP A 61 11.88 18.97 8.83
CA ASP A 61 12.03 18.29 7.54
C ASP A 61 10.96 17.19 7.37
N VAL A 62 10.01 17.45 6.48
CA VAL A 62 8.90 16.54 6.16
C VAL A 62 9.38 15.22 5.51
N LYS A 63 10.46 15.24 4.73
CA LYS A 63 11.03 14.02 4.12
C LYS A 63 11.62 13.12 5.21
N ALA A 64 12.37 13.70 6.15
CA ALA A 64 12.91 12.98 7.29
C ALA A 64 11.78 12.39 8.16
N LEU A 65 10.73 13.16 8.46
CA LEU A 65 9.56 12.68 9.21
C LEU A 65 8.87 11.48 8.53
N ARG A 66 8.68 11.53 7.20
CA ARG A 66 8.12 10.39 6.44
C ARG A 66 9.00 9.15 6.54
N LYS A 67 10.33 9.31 6.48
CA LYS A 67 11.28 8.21 6.66
C LYS A 67 11.19 7.63 8.07
N VAL A 68 11.10 8.47 9.10
CA VAL A 68 10.92 8.04 10.50
C VAL A 68 9.64 7.22 10.65
N ILE A 69 8.51 7.68 10.11
CA ILE A 69 7.23 6.96 10.18
C ILE A 69 7.32 5.62 9.43
N SER A 70 7.95 5.59 8.25
CA SER A 70 8.18 4.35 7.50
C SER A 70 9.02 3.36 8.29
N LEU A 71 10.12 3.81 8.89
CA LEU A 71 11.00 2.97 9.71
C LEU A 71 10.24 2.40 10.90
N ARG A 72 9.40 3.23 11.56
CA ARG A 72 8.59 2.81 12.72
C ARG A 72 7.55 1.72 12.41
N ARG A 73 7.19 1.52 11.14
CA ARG A 73 6.30 0.43 10.70
C ARG A 73 7.02 -0.91 10.55
N VAL A 74 8.34 -0.88 10.34
CA VAL A 74 9.18 -2.08 10.27
C VAL A 74 9.45 -2.56 11.69
N ASP A 75 9.41 -3.89 11.88
CA ASP A 75 9.76 -4.51 13.15
C ASP A 75 11.16 -4.09 13.62
N ARG A 76 11.35 -3.94 14.93
CA ARG A 76 12.62 -3.43 15.46
C ARG A 76 13.79 -4.36 15.15
N ARG A 77 13.57 -5.68 15.18
CA ARG A 77 14.62 -6.66 14.90
C ARG A 77 14.97 -6.63 13.43
N GLU A 78 13.96 -6.64 12.56
CA GLU A 78 14.17 -6.54 11.11
C GLU A 78 14.92 -5.25 10.75
N ARG A 79 14.58 -4.12 11.39
CA ARG A 79 15.32 -2.86 11.20
C ARG A 79 16.79 -2.97 11.63
N ALA A 80 17.07 -3.57 12.79
CA ALA A 80 18.43 -3.72 13.27
C ALA A 80 19.28 -4.64 12.35
N GLU A 81 18.66 -5.69 11.80
CA GLU A 81 19.30 -6.57 10.81
C GLU A 81 19.60 -5.80 9.51
N GLN A 82 18.68 -4.98 9.02
CA GLN A 82 18.89 -4.11 7.86
C GLN A 82 19.98 -3.06 8.09
N GLU A 83 20.00 -2.42 9.27
CA GLU A 83 21.02 -1.44 9.66
C GLU A 83 22.42 -2.10 9.72
N ALA A 84 22.55 -3.29 10.30
CA ALA A 84 23.82 -4.01 10.34
C ALA A 84 24.36 -4.35 8.92
N ILE A 85 23.47 -4.73 8.00
CA ILE A 85 23.86 -4.98 6.60
C ILE A 85 24.26 -3.69 5.89
N LEU A 86 23.53 -2.60 6.12
CA LEU A 86 23.84 -1.30 5.55
C LEU A 86 25.22 -0.82 6.01
N ASP A 87 25.50 -0.89 7.31
CA ASP A 87 26.78 -0.50 7.90
C ASP A 87 27.94 -1.33 7.32
N LEU A 88 27.75 -2.64 7.15
CA LEU A 88 28.72 -3.51 6.50
C LEU A 88 29.03 -3.05 5.06
N TYR A 89 28.00 -2.69 4.30
CA TYR A 89 28.17 -2.25 2.91
C TYR A 89 28.80 -0.86 2.83
N MET A 90 28.43 0.07 3.71
CA MET A 90 29.05 1.40 3.79
C MET A 90 30.54 1.31 4.15
N ALA A 91 30.89 0.44 5.10
CA ALA A 91 32.28 0.16 5.44
C ALA A 91 33.06 -0.44 4.26
N ALA A 92 32.46 -1.35 3.50
CA ALA A 92 33.10 -1.97 2.33
C ALA A 92 33.41 -0.97 1.21
N ILE A 93 32.62 0.10 1.06
CA ILE A 93 32.84 1.15 0.07
C ILE A 93 33.61 2.37 0.61
N GLY A 94 34.02 2.35 1.89
CA GLY A 94 34.80 3.42 2.52
C GLY A 94 34.00 4.66 2.93
N GLU A 95 32.68 4.52 3.09
CA GLU A 95 31.75 5.59 3.46
C GLU A 95 31.22 5.44 4.90
N ALA A 96 31.92 4.66 5.74
CA ALA A 96 31.56 4.42 7.15
C ALA A 96 32.10 5.49 8.11
#